data_AF-A0A8I1V0B6-F1
#
_entry.id   AF-A0A8I1V0B6-F1
#
_cell.length_a   1.000
_cell.length_b   1.000
_cell.length_c   1.000
_cell.angle_alpha   90.00
_cell.angle_beta   90.00
_cell.angle_gamma   90.00
#
_symmetry.space_group_name_H-M   'P 1'
#
loop_
_entity.id
_entity.type
_entity.pdbx_description
1 polymer ?
#
loop_
_entity_poly.entity_id
_entity_poly.type
_entity_poly.pdbx_seq_one_letter_code
_entity_poly.pdbx_strand_id
1 'polypeptide(L)'
;MNTNHKLRLGPLPKTESVKLTFFCPSDLKTELDRYAALHAQTYGEATDALVLIPHMLAAFMARDRGFRRGDAKGKTPLASTKSADAGRALE
;
A
#
# COMPACT_ATOMS: atom_id res chain seq x y z
N MET A 1 29.25 -22.74 -26.31
CA MET A 1 29.78 -21.83 -25.27
C MET A 1 28.72 -20.75 -25.06
N ASN A 2 27.92 -20.84 -24.01
CA ASN A 2 26.82 -19.90 -23.77
C ASN A 2 27.16 -19.15 -22.48
N THR A 3 27.68 -17.93 -22.62
CA THR A 3 28.10 -17.09 -21.52
C THR A 3 26.86 -16.64 -20.74
N ASN A 4 26.71 -17.22 -19.55
CA ASN A 4 25.61 -17.00 -18.64
C ASN A 4 25.75 -15.60 -18.01
N HIS A 5 25.38 -14.54 -18.74
CA HIS A 5 25.31 -13.17 -18.22
C HIS A 5 24.05 -13.03 -17.36
N LYS A 6 24.04 -13.69 -16.20
CA LYS A 6 22.99 -13.54 -15.20
C LYS A 6 23.15 -12.15 -14.57
N LEU A 7 22.36 -11.20 -15.04
CA LEU A 7 22.28 -9.88 -14.45
C LEU A 7 21.96 -10.04 -12.96
N ARG A 8 22.70 -9.32 -12.11
CA ARG A 8 22.47 -9.30 -10.65
C ARG A 8 21.10 -8.73 -10.28
N LEU A 9 20.51 -7.96 -11.20
CA LEU A 9 19.15 -7.48 -11.13
C LEU A 9 18.24 -8.47 -11.88
N GLY A 10 17.32 -9.09 -11.14
CA GLY A 10 16.24 -9.88 -11.71
C GLY A 10 15.29 -9.01 -12.53
N PRO A 11 14.28 -9.62 -13.19
CA PRO A 11 13.27 -8.85 -13.91
C PRO A 11 12.64 -7.80 -12.99
N LEU A 12 12.53 -6.57 -13.49
CA LEU A 12 11.91 -5.48 -12.74
C LEU A 12 10.45 -5.82 -12.46
N PRO A 13 9.93 -5.49 -11.27
CA PRO A 13 8.51 -5.65 -10.98
C PRO A 13 7.70 -4.85 -12.00
N LYS A 14 6.74 -5.53 -12.64
CA LYS A 14 5.80 -4.86 -13.54
C LYS A 14 4.79 -4.10 -12.69
N THR A 15 4.75 -2.78 -12.84
CA THR A 15 3.67 -1.97 -12.29
C THR A 15 2.50 -2.02 -13.26
N GLU A 16 1.51 -2.85 -12.96
CA GLU A 16 0.28 -2.94 -13.76
C GLU A 16 -0.80 -2.05 -13.12
N SER A 17 -1.46 -1.23 -13.94
CA SER A 17 -2.60 -0.41 -13.53
C SER A 17 -3.87 -0.95 -14.17
N VAL A 18 -4.93 -1.10 -13.35
CA VAL A 18 -6.24 -1.59 -13.81
C VAL A 18 -7.23 -0.44 -13.70
N LYS A 19 -7.92 -0.13 -14.80
CA LYS A 19 -9.01 0.85 -14.80
C LYS A 19 -10.29 0.19 -14.24
N LEU A 20 -10.85 0.78 -13.20
CA LEU A 20 -12.13 0.37 -12.62
C LEU A 20 -13.18 1.46 -12.87
N THR A 21 -14.39 1.05 -13.21
CA THR A 21 -15.55 1.94 -13.36
C THR A 21 -16.62 1.49 -12.37
N PHE A 22 -17.14 2.41 -11.56
CA PHE A 22 -18.22 2.15 -10.62
C PHE A 22 -19.18 3.34 -10.56
N PHE A 23 -20.41 3.09 -10.15
CA PHE A 23 -21.37 4.15 -9.86
C PHE A 23 -21.09 4.72 -8.47
N CYS A 24 -20.65 5.98 -8.42
CA CYS A 24 -20.46 6.70 -7.17
C CYS A 24 -21.76 7.45 -6.83
N PRO A 25 -22.39 7.19 -5.67
CA PRO A 25 -23.51 8.01 -5.20
C PRO A 25 -23.13 9.49 -5.12
N SER A 26 -24.07 10.39 -5.45
CA SER A 26 -23.84 11.84 -5.44
C SER A 26 -23.27 12.33 -4.11
N ASP A 27 -23.86 11.87 -3.01
CA ASP A 27 -23.54 12.34 -1.66
C ASP A 27 -22.11 11.93 -1.29
N LEU A 28 -21.68 10.74 -1.71
CA LEU A 28 -20.31 10.29 -1.52
C LEU A 28 -19.32 11.12 -2.33
N LYS A 29 -19.66 11.48 -3.59
CA LYS A 29 -18.81 12.35 -4.41
C LYS A 29 -18.65 13.73 -3.77
N THR A 30 -19.72 14.32 -3.26
CA THR A 30 -19.67 15.61 -2.56
C THR A 30 -18.77 15.57 -1.33
N GLU A 31 -18.85 14.52 -0.51
CA GLU A 31 -17.97 14.38 0.66
C GLU A 31 -16.50 14.15 0.26
N LEU A 32 -16.25 13.39 -0.81
CA LEU A 32 -14.90 13.21 -1.36
C LEU A 32 -14.30 14.54 -1.85
N ASP A 33 -15.10 15.37 -2.52
CA ASP A 33 -14.66 16.69 -3.00
C ASP A 33 -14.36 17.65 -1.85
N ARG A 34 -15.22 17.65 -0.81
CA ARG A 34 -14.95 18.41 0.42
C ARG A 34 -13.66 17.96 1.08
N TYR A 35 -13.44 16.65 1.19
CA TYR A 35 -12.23 16.09 1.78
C TYR A 35 -10.98 16.50 0.99
N ALA A 36 -11.05 16.43 -0.34
CA ALA A 36 -9.99 16.86 -1.24
C ALA A 36 -9.65 18.36 -1.07
N ALA A 37 -10.65 19.21 -0.95
CA ALA A 37 -10.47 20.64 -0.67
C ALA A 37 -9.82 20.90 0.70
N LEU A 38 -10.19 20.15 1.74
CA LEU A 38 -9.56 20.25 3.06
C LEU A 38 -8.11 19.75 3.05
N HIS A 39 -7.84 18.68 2.32
CA HIS A 39 -6.48 18.17 2.13
C HIS A 39 -5.59 19.22 1.47
N ALA A 40 -6.08 19.86 0.41
CA ALA A 40 -5.36 20.93 -0.28
C ALA A 40 -5.11 22.15 0.61
N GLN A 41 -6.08 22.53 1.45
CA GLN A 41 -5.89 23.61 2.43
C GLN A 41 -4.82 23.25 3.48
N THR A 42 -4.74 21.98 3.88
CA THR A 42 -3.83 21.53 4.94
C THR A 42 -2.40 21.38 4.44
N TYR A 43 -2.21 20.86 3.23
CA TYR A 43 -0.88 20.54 2.68
C TYR A 43 -0.41 21.48 1.57
N GLY A 44 -1.24 22.45 1.17
CA GLY A 44 -0.89 23.47 0.18
C GLY A 44 -0.90 22.99 -1.28
N GLU A 45 -1.29 21.73 -1.53
CA GLU A 45 -1.31 21.14 -2.87
C GLU A 45 -2.73 20.77 -3.29
N ALA A 46 -3.18 21.31 -4.43
CA ALA A 46 -4.48 20.98 -5.00
C ALA A 46 -4.56 19.47 -5.27
N THR A 47 -5.44 18.79 -4.55
CA THR A 47 -5.61 17.33 -4.65
C THR A 47 -7.00 17.04 -5.19
N ASP A 48 -7.12 16.13 -6.16
CA ASP A 48 -8.41 15.62 -6.65
C ASP A 48 -8.84 14.39 -5.82
N ALA A 49 -10.13 14.26 -5.56
CA ALA A 49 -10.74 13.04 -5.04
C ALA A 49 -10.28 11.78 -5.81
N LEU A 50 -10.14 11.85 -7.14
CA LEU A 50 -9.70 10.73 -7.97
C LEU A 50 -8.30 10.22 -7.62
N VAL A 51 -7.41 11.11 -7.17
CA VAL A 51 -6.06 10.76 -6.71
C VAL A 51 -6.14 10.17 -5.30
N LEU A 52 -7.01 10.70 -4.45
CA LEU A 52 -7.16 10.23 -3.06
C LEU A 52 -7.82 8.87 -2.95
N ILE A 53 -8.81 8.56 -3.79
CA ILE A 53 -9.60 7.31 -3.70
C ILE A 53 -8.70 6.06 -3.65
N PRO A 54 -7.73 5.85 -4.57
CA PRO A 54 -6.82 4.70 -4.48
C PRO A 54 -6.06 4.62 -3.16
N HIS A 55 -5.56 5.74 -2.64
CA HIS A 55 -4.82 5.79 -1.37
C HIS A 55 -5.73 5.50 -0.18
N MET A 56 -6.95 6.06 -0.16
CA MET A 56 -7.94 5.81 0.89
C MET A 56 -8.36 4.34 0.92
N LEU A 57 -8.61 3.73 -0.24
CA LEU A 57 -8.96 2.31 -0.35
C LEU A 57 -7.80 1.42 0.08
N ALA A 58 -6.56 1.72 -0.31
CA ALA A 58 -5.39 0.97 0.13
C ALA A 58 -5.22 1.05 1.66
N ALA A 59 -5.36 2.23 2.25
CA ALA A 59 -5.29 2.42 3.69
C ALA A 59 -6.43 1.70 4.43
N PHE A 60 -7.64 1.69 3.86
CA PHE A 60 -8.78 0.94 4.40
C PHE A 60 -8.48 -0.56 4.44
N MET A 61 -8.05 -1.15 3.32
CA MET A 61 -7.72 -2.58 3.24
C MET A 61 -6.58 -2.97 4.19
N ALA A 62 -5.55 -2.13 4.31
CA ALA A 62 -4.43 -2.38 5.23
C ALA A 62 -4.85 -2.32 6.71
N ARG A 63 -5.87 -1.52 7.05
CA ARG A 63 -6.33 -1.34 8.43
C ARG A 63 -7.38 -2.38 8.83
N ASP A 64 -8.15 -2.93 7.90
CA ASP A 64 -9.15 -3.95 8.18
C ASP A 64 -8.50 -5.25 8.71
N ARG A 65 -8.60 -5.46 10.03
CA ARG A 65 -8.05 -6.65 10.69
C ARG A 65 -8.88 -7.89 10.40
N GLY A 66 -10.19 -7.75 10.19
CA GLY A 66 -11.08 -8.87 9.88
C GLY A 66 -10.73 -9.45 8.51
N PHE A 67 -10.54 -8.57 7.53
CA PHE A 67 -10.05 -8.92 6.20
C PHE A 67 -8.69 -9.62 6.25
N ARG A 68 -7.68 -9.02 6.89
CA ARG A 68 -6.32 -9.58 6.96
C ARG A 68 -6.22 -10.93 7.67
N ARG A 69 -7.10 -11.23 8.62
CA ARG A 69 -7.12 -12.54 9.29
C ARG A 69 -7.56 -13.67 8.35
N GLY A 70 -8.34 -13.37 7.31
CA GLY A 70 -8.70 -14.33 6.26
C GLY A 70 -7.50 -14.72 5.39
N ASP A 71 -6.58 -13.79 5.13
CA ASP A 71 -5.37 -14.02 4.32
C ASP A 71 -4.31 -14.86 5.04
N ALA A 72 -4.25 -14.78 6.38
CA ALA A 72 -3.26 -15.48 7.20
C ALA A 72 -3.41 -17.01 7.19
N LYS A 73 -4.54 -17.55 6.72
CA LYS A 73 -4.72 -19.00 6.57
C LYS A 73 -4.10 -19.56 5.28
N GLY A 74 -3.57 -18.69 4.40
CA GLY A 74 -3.02 -19.08 3.08
C GLY A 74 -1.63 -18.58 2.73
N LYS A 75 -0.92 -17.83 3.61
CA LYS A 75 0.43 -17.35 3.32
C LYS A 75 1.39 -17.66 4.47
N THR A 76 2.22 -18.67 4.24
CA THR A 76 3.39 -19.02 5.07
C THR A 76 4.26 -17.77 5.29
N PRO A 77 4.66 -17.43 6.53
CA PRO A 77 5.47 -16.24 6.77
C PRO A 77 6.87 -16.44 6.19
N LEU A 78 7.27 -15.59 5.25
CA LEU A 78 8.67 -15.45 4.85
C LEU A 78 9.43 -14.85 6.04
N ALA A 79 10.35 -15.66 6.56
CA ALA A 79 11.24 -15.45 7.71
C ALA A 79 11.50 -13.98 8.10
N SER A 80 10.99 -13.58 9.27
CA SER A 80 11.58 -12.48 10.05
C SER A 80 12.80 -13.02 10.80
N THR A 81 13.99 -12.77 10.26
CA THR A 81 15.26 -12.97 10.97
C THR A 81 15.29 -12.04 12.18
N LYS A 82 15.19 -12.61 13.38
CA LYS A 82 15.48 -11.90 14.63
C LYS A 82 16.98 -11.60 14.68
N SER A 83 17.34 -10.32 14.68
CA SER A 83 18.64 -9.86 15.17
C SER A 83 18.73 -10.16 16.67
N ALA A 84 19.70 -10.97 17.06
CA ALA A 84 20.03 -11.20 18.47
C ALA A 84 20.62 -9.92 19.06
N ASP A 85 19.98 -9.45 20.12
CA ASP A 85 20.42 -8.36 20.98
C ASP A 85 21.68 -8.76 21.74
N ALA A 86 22.66 -7.85 21.75
CA ALA A 86 23.98 -8.04 22.32
C ALA A 86 24.07 -7.38 23.70
N GLY A 87 24.51 -8.17 24.69
CA GLY A 87 25.33 -7.67 25.79
C GLY A 87 24.59 -7.16 27.02
N ARG A 88 24.40 -8.05 28.00
CA ARG A 88 24.24 -7.67 29.41
C ARG A 88 25.49 -8.09 30.19
N ALA A 89 26.29 -7.09 30.55
CA ALA A 89 27.31 -7.05 31.60
C ALA A 89 27.28 -5.59 32.09
N LEU A 90 27.30 -5.23 33.37
CA LEU A 90 28.10 -5.70 34.49
C LEU A 90 27.38 -5.41 35.82
N GLU A 91 27.87 -6.06 36.88
CA GLU A 91 27.98 -5.50 38.25
C GLU A 91 28.50 -4.05 38.27
#